data_AF-A0A916LUD5-F1
#
_entry.id   AF-A0A916LUD5-F1
#
_cell.length_a   1.000
_cell.length_b   1.000
_cell.length_c   1.000
_cell.angle_alpha   90.00
_cell.angle_beta   90.00
_cell.angle_gamma   90.00
#
_symmetry.space_group_name_H-M   'P 1'
#
loop_
_entity.id
_entity.type
_entity.pdbx_description
1 polymer ?
#
loop_
_entity_poly.entity_id
_entity_poly.type
_entity_poly.pdbx_seq_one_letter_code
_entity_poly.pdbx_strand_id
1 'polypeptide(L)'
;TVTLDGTNQLVVTSNNGAGSIALSAANPNRGSATIASAQVTQTSSLPAAPITLTYRQATTSGLPVRLTGFPAGSTVTVIQANGSTREYSMNSADGYGDADAFSDYVDFTSGATIVFNGMRFTVSGNPADGDTFTLGPNTSATGDNRNALAVGALQLSNVMGDGTATYQSAYAAIVSTIGNKAREIAVTLTAQENLVTQAQKAIDSASGVNLDEEAANLIRYQQAYQASAKILDMSGKLFDLITSLGS
;
A
#
# COMPACT_ATOMS: atom_id res chain seq x y z
N THR A 1 19.47 -2.99 -20.77
CA THR A 1 20.29 -3.93 -21.54
C THR A 1 19.34 -4.95 -22.11
N VAL A 2 19.15 -4.99 -23.42
CA VAL A 2 18.17 -5.90 -24.04
C VAL A 2 18.92 -7.10 -24.57
N THR A 3 18.62 -8.28 -24.03
CA THR A 3 19.23 -9.54 -24.45
C THR A 3 18.30 -10.16 -25.49
N LEU A 4 18.86 -10.48 -26.66
CA LEU A 4 18.18 -11.30 -27.67
C LEU A 4 18.07 -12.71 -27.12
N ASP A 5 16.86 -13.29 -27.08
CA ASP A 5 16.73 -14.71 -26.82
C ASP A 5 17.07 -15.54 -28.08
N GLY A 6 17.30 -16.84 -27.89
CA GLY A 6 17.66 -17.77 -28.97
C GLY A 6 16.56 -17.97 -30.03
N THR A 7 15.48 -17.20 -29.97
CA THR A 7 14.34 -17.20 -30.89
C THR A 7 14.17 -15.87 -31.64
N ASN A 8 15.18 -14.98 -31.60
CA ASN A 8 15.14 -13.65 -32.25
C ASN A 8 13.99 -12.75 -31.74
N GLN A 9 13.45 -13.03 -30.55
CA GLN A 9 12.49 -12.15 -29.90
C GLN A 9 13.23 -11.16 -28.99
N LEU A 10 12.97 -9.88 -29.21
CA LEU A 10 13.42 -8.79 -28.38
C LEU A 10 12.33 -8.50 -27.34
N VAL A 11 12.47 -9.06 -26.15
CA VAL A 11 11.54 -8.76 -25.05
C VAL A 11 11.95 -7.44 -24.41
N VAL A 12 11.02 -6.47 -24.34
CA VAL A 12 11.32 -5.20 -23.69
C VAL A 12 10.52 -5.01 -22.42
N THR A 13 11.25 -5.09 -21.31
CA THR A 13 10.76 -4.83 -19.95
C THR A 13 10.69 -3.33 -19.72
N SER A 14 9.50 -2.80 -19.44
CA SER A 14 9.35 -1.41 -19.02
C SER A 14 9.96 -1.21 -17.63
N ASN A 15 10.82 -0.20 -17.48
CA ASN A 15 11.35 0.22 -16.18
C ASN A 15 10.37 1.10 -15.38
N ASN A 16 9.20 1.44 -15.96
CA ASN A 16 8.23 2.36 -15.36
C ASN A 16 6.86 1.69 -15.20
N GLY A 17 6.78 0.59 -14.43
CA GLY A 17 5.52 0.01 -13.93
C GLY A 17 4.44 -0.43 -14.94
N ALA A 18 4.58 -0.10 -16.22
CA ALA A 18 3.67 -0.44 -17.31
C ALA A 18 4.05 -1.80 -17.91
N GLY A 19 3.08 -2.49 -18.51
CA GLY A 19 3.26 -3.87 -19.02
C GLY A 19 4.42 -4.05 -20.01
N SER A 20 4.80 -5.30 -20.28
CA SER A 20 5.86 -5.64 -21.23
C SER A 20 5.33 -5.86 -22.65
N ILE A 21 6.15 -5.50 -23.65
CA ILE A 21 5.89 -5.75 -25.07
C ILE A 21 6.95 -6.72 -25.58
N ALA A 22 6.51 -7.67 -26.40
CA ALA A 22 7.41 -8.47 -27.22
C ALA A 22 7.59 -7.78 -28.58
N LEU A 23 8.84 -7.63 -28.98
CA LEU A 23 9.25 -7.27 -30.33
C LEU A 23 9.83 -8.51 -31.00
N SER A 24 9.51 -8.75 -32.26
CA SER A 24 10.21 -9.77 -33.05
C SER A 24 10.44 -9.26 -34.46
N ALA A 25 11.62 -9.51 -35.02
CA ALA A 25 11.85 -9.27 -36.45
C ALA A 25 11.47 -10.54 -37.22
N ALA A 26 10.83 -10.40 -38.38
CA ALA A 26 10.55 -11.55 -39.23
C ALA A 26 11.80 -12.02 -39.97
N ASN A 27 11.83 -13.31 -40.31
CA ASN A 27 12.84 -13.89 -41.19
C ASN A 27 12.28 -13.98 -42.62
N PRO A 28 13.01 -13.52 -43.66
CA PRO A 28 14.34 -12.93 -43.61
C PRO A 28 14.33 -11.40 -43.40
N ASN A 29 15.14 -10.90 -42.46
CA ASN A 29 15.57 -9.51 -42.43
C ASN A 29 16.72 -9.36 -43.45
N ARG A 30 16.45 -8.72 -44.58
CA ARG A 30 17.41 -8.58 -45.69
C ARG A 30 18.31 -7.36 -45.52
N GLY A 31 17.88 -6.39 -44.70
CA GLY A 31 18.66 -5.20 -44.34
C GLY A 31 19.42 -5.33 -43.02
N SER A 32 19.91 -4.19 -42.53
CA SER A 32 20.56 -4.05 -41.21
C SER A 32 19.68 -3.31 -40.20
N ALA A 33 18.39 -3.16 -40.49
CA ALA A 33 17.48 -2.45 -39.60
C ALA A 33 17.33 -3.16 -38.26
N THR A 34 17.34 -2.37 -37.19
CA THR A 34 17.11 -2.84 -35.83
C THR A 34 16.14 -1.93 -35.11
N ILE A 35 15.50 -2.48 -34.08
CA ILE A 35 14.65 -1.74 -33.15
C ILE A 35 15.23 -1.89 -31.76
N ALA A 36 15.37 -0.77 -31.08
CA ALA A 36 15.92 -0.69 -29.74
C ALA A 36 15.00 0.11 -28.82
N SER A 37 15.21 -0.03 -27.51
CA SER A 37 14.62 0.84 -26.49
C SER A 37 13.09 0.91 -26.52
N ALA A 38 12.40 -0.21 -26.77
CA ALA A 38 10.94 -0.21 -26.73
C ALA A 38 10.43 0.00 -25.30
N GLN A 39 9.41 0.80 -25.11
CA GLN A 39 8.89 1.17 -23.79
C GLN A 39 7.39 1.29 -23.89
N VAL A 40 6.70 0.85 -22.83
CA VAL A 40 5.30 1.16 -22.62
C VAL A 40 5.20 2.33 -21.67
N THR A 41 4.55 3.40 -22.12
CA THR A 41 4.21 4.57 -21.31
C THR A 41 2.76 4.55 -20.86
N GLN A 42 1.86 3.84 -21.54
CA GLN A 42 0.46 3.66 -21.14
C GLN A 42 -0.04 2.25 -21.50
N THR A 43 -0.68 1.56 -20.55
CA THR A 43 -1.16 0.18 -20.73
C THR A 43 -2.59 0.08 -21.26
N SER A 44 -3.42 1.10 -21.01
CA SER A 44 -4.82 1.16 -21.44
C SER A 44 -5.01 1.30 -22.95
N SER A 45 -3.96 1.72 -23.66
CA SER A 45 -3.95 1.93 -25.09
C SER A 45 -3.20 0.83 -25.86
N LEU A 46 -2.71 -0.23 -25.19
CA LEU A 46 -1.96 -1.27 -25.90
C LEU A 46 -2.85 -2.06 -26.87
N PRO A 47 -2.33 -2.44 -28.05
CA PRO A 47 -3.05 -3.28 -28.99
C PRO A 47 -3.28 -4.69 -28.41
N ALA A 48 -4.49 -5.22 -28.59
CA ALA A 48 -4.87 -6.55 -28.11
C ALA A 48 -4.24 -7.71 -28.91
N ALA A 49 -3.81 -7.44 -30.15
CA ALA A 49 -3.15 -8.38 -31.04
C ALA A 49 -1.80 -7.80 -31.53
N PRO A 50 -0.83 -8.66 -31.93
CA PRO A 50 0.41 -8.19 -32.52
C PRO A 50 0.16 -7.37 -33.79
N ILE A 51 0.85 -6.23 -33.89
CA ILE A 51 0.89 -5.36 -35.06
C ILE A 51 2.17 -5.68 -35.82
N THR A 52 2.07 -5.87 -37.14
CA THR A 52 3.25 -6.04 -38.00
C THR A 52 3.52 -4.74 -38.72
N LEU A 53 4.71 -4.17 -38.51
CA LEU A 53 5.19 -3.03 -39.26
C LEU A 53 6.15 -3.49 -40.36
N THR A 54 6.01 -2.88 -41.54
CA THR A 54 6.75 -3.26 -42.75
C THR A 54 7.50 -2.06 -43.31
N TYR A 55 8.79 -2.22 -43.53
CA TYR A 55 9.61 -1.29 -44.28
C TYR A 55 9.31 -1.41 -45.77
N ARG A 56 9.06 -0.27 -46.41
CA ARG A 56 8.75 -0.16 -47.82
C ARG A 56 9.65 0.86 -48.48
N GLN A 57 10.40 0.45 -49.49
CA GLN A 57 11.15 1.39 -50.31
C GLN A 57 10.22 2.04 -51.32
N ALA A 58 10.29 3.37 -51.43
CA ALA A 58 9.58 4.08 -52.49
C ALA A 58 10.18 3.70 -53.87
N THR A 59 9.34 3.59 -54.89
CA THR A 59 9.77 3.36 -56.28
C THR A 59 10.32 4.62 -56.93
N THR A 60 9.90 5.80 -56.46
CA THR A 60 10.44 7.08 -56.89
C THR A 60 11.78 7.36 -56.19
N SER A 61 12.84 7.50 -56.99
CA SER A 61 14.19 7.79 -56.51
C SER A 61 14.25 9.06 -55.67
N GLY A 62 14.92 8.99 -54.51
CA GLY A 62 15.13 10.12 -53.60
C GLY A 62 14.10 10.26 -52.49
N LEU A 63 13.05 9.44 -52.47
CA LEU A 63 12.14 9.35 -51.33
C LEU A 63 12.73 8.48 -50.21
N PRO A 64 12.44 8.80 -48.93
CA PRO A 64 12.90 8.00 -47.81
C PRO A 64 12.21 6.64 -47.78
N VAL A 65 12.82 5.67 -47.09
CA VAL A 65 12.13 4.42 -46.73
C VAL A 65 10.92 4.76 -45.86
N ARG A 66 9.83 4.03 -46.05
CA ARG A 66 8.58 4.24 -45.32
C ARG A 66 8.31 3.05 -44.42
N LEU A 67 7.70 3.31 -43.28
CA LEU A 67 7.20 2.31 -42.36
C LEU A 67 5.67 2.31 -42.41
N THR A 68 5.10 1.13 -42.61
CA THR A 68 3.66 0.92 -42.84
C THR A 68 3.12 -0.15 -41.89
N GLY A 69 1.80 -0.29 -41.77
CA GLY A 69 1.14 -1.29 -40.91
C GLY A 69 0.69 -0.77 -39.54
N PHE A 70 0.67 0.55 -39.35
CA PHE A 70 0.09 1.16 -38.15
C PHE A 70 -1.45 1.06 -38.19
N PRO A 71 -2.13 0.85 -37.04
CA PRO A 71 -3.59 0.74 -37.01
C PRO A 71 -4.30 2.01 -37.48
N ALA A 72 -5.44 1.86 -38.16
CA ALA A 72 -6.33 2.97 -38.50
C ALA A 72 -6.76 3.74 -37.25
N GLY A 73 -6.88 5.05 -37.36
CA GLY A 73 -7.25 5.96 -36.28
C GLY A 73 -6.13 6.22 -35.27
N SER A 74 -4.92 5.67 -35.47
CA SER A 74 -3.78 5.95 -34.60
C SER A 74 -3.01 7.19 -35.03
N THR A 75 -2.50 7.93 -34.06
CA THR A 75 -1.50 8.98 -34.29
C THR A 75 -0.13 8.44 -33.93
N VAL A 76 0.82 8.56 -34.86
CA VAL A 76 2.21 8.18 -34.69
C VAL A 76 3.07 9.44 -34.62
N THR A 77 3.77 9.63 -33.51
CA THR A 77 4.72 10.71 -33.32
C THR A 77 6.13 10.19 -33.52
N VAL A 78 6.88 10.78 -34.44
CA VAL A 78 8.29 10.51 -34.66
C VAL A 78 9.12 11.62 -34.05
N ILE A 79 10.00 11.25 -33.12
CA ILE A 79 11.00 12.12 -32.51
C ILE A 79 12.34 11.80 -33.19
N GLN A 80 12.82 12.71 -34.02
CA GLN A 80 14.10 12.57 -34.70
C GLN A 80 15.28 12.65 -33.71
N ALA A 81 16.46 12.19 -34.12
CA ALA A 81 17.66 12.21 -33.29
C ALA A 81 18.07 13.63 -32.85
N ASN A 82 17.68 14.66 -33.61
CA ASN A 82 17.89 16.08 -33.28
C ASN A 82 16.83 16.65 -32.32
N GLY A 83 15.87 15.84 -31.86
CA GLY A 83 14.77 16.24 -30.98
C GLY A 83 13.55 16.83 -31.67
N SER A 84 13.58 17.05 -32.99
CA SER A 84 12.41 17.52 -33.75
C SER A 84 11.33 16.45 -33.82
N THR A 85 10.07 16.86 -33.67
CA THR A 85 8.93 15.95 -33.70
C THR A 85 8.12 16.12 -34.99
N ARG A 86 7.59 15.01 -35.50
CA ARG A 86 6.63 14.99 -36.61
C ARG A 86 5.52 14.01 -36.31
N GLU A 87 4.29 14.41 -36.52
CA GLU A 87 3.11 13.56 -36.30
C GLU A 87 2.54 13.07 -37.63
N TYR A 88 2.09 11.82 -37.61
CA TYR A 88 1.45 11.14 -38.73
C TYR A 88 0.11 10.60 -38.22
N SER A 89 -0.99 10.98 -38.86
CA SER A 89 -2.31 10.43 -38.56
C SER A 89 -2.62 9.31 -39.54
N MET A 90 -2.93 8.11 -39.02
CA MET A 90 -3.23 6.93 -39.82
C MET A 90 -4.73 6.84 -40.04
N ASN A 91 -5.20 6.97 -41.28
CA ASN A 91 -6.62 6.97 -41.59
C ASN A 91 -7.15 5.59 -41.99
N SER A 92 -6.26 4.70 -42.46
CA SER A 92 -6.54 3.34 -42.90
C SER A 92 -5.50 2.37 -42.30
N ALA A 93 -5.93 1.17 -41.93
CA ALA A 93 -5.04 0.15 -41.33
C ALA A 93 -4.15 -0.51 -42.38
N ASP A 94 -4.64 -0.51 -43.62
CA ASP A 94 -4.02 -1.17 -44.76
C ASP A 94 -3.66 -0.11 -45.78
N GLY A 95 -2.45 0.43 -45.68
CA GLY A 95 -1.87 1.28 -46.72
C GLY A 95 -1.52 0.50 -47.98
N TYR A 96 -2.35 -0.43 -48.48
CA TYR A 96 -1.98 -1.21 -49.66
C TYR A 96 -2.28 -0.41 -50.95
N GLY A 97 -1.34 0.46 -51.31
CA GLY A 97 -1.18 1.03 -52.64
C GLY A 97 0.18 0.64 -53.23
N ASP A 98 0.40 0.91 -54.52
CA ASP A 98 1.72 0.81 -55.17
C ASP A 98 2.80 1.51 -54.33
N ALA A 99 4.08 1.15 -54.49
CA ALA A 99 5.17 1.52 -53.58
C ALA A 99 5.32 3.03 -53.31
N ASP A 100 4.82 3.88 -54.21
CA ASP A 100 4.78 5.34 -54.06
C ASP A 100 3.45 5.90 -53.51
N ALA A 101 2.36 5.15 -53.59
CA ALA A 101 0.98 5.57 -53.33
C ALA A 101 0.45 5.22 -51.92
N PHE A 102 1.33 4.84 -50.99
CA PHE A 102 0.97 4.68 -49.58
C PHE A 102 0.30 5.97 -49.05
N SER A 103 -0.95 5.85 -48.62
CA SER A 103 -1.72 6.99 -48.07
C SER A 103 -1.40 7.21 -46.59
N ASP A 104 -1.07 6.13 -45.88
CA ASP A 104 -0.75 6.11 -44.45
C ASP A 104 0.61 5.44 -44.26
N TYR A 105 1.61 6.25 -43.93
CA TYR A 105 2.98 5.81 -43.70
C TYR A 105 3.70 6.73 -42.72
N VAL A 106 4.83 6.25 -42.21
CA VAL A 106 5.78 7.03 -41.42
C VAL A 106 7.11 7.02 -42.14
N ASP A 107 7.71 8.19 -42.38
CA ASP A 107 9.06 8.23 -42.95
C ASP A 107 10.08 7.65 -41.96
N PHE A 108 10.87 6.69 -42.44
CA PHE A 108 11.95 6.11 -41.67
C PHE A 108 13.16 7.04 -41.66
N THR A 109 13.60 7.35 -40.45
CA THR A 109 14.88 8.01 -40.20
C THR A 109 15.65 7.18 -39.19
N SER A 110 16.87 6.76 -39.55
CA SER A 110 17.73 5.99 -38.64
C SER A 110 18.01 6.80 -37.36
N GLY A 111 17.83 6.15 -36.20
CA GLY A 111 17.95 6.77 -34.88
C GLY A 111 16.69 7.50 -34.42
N ALA A 112 15.63 7.57 -35.22
CA ALA A 112 14.38 8.18 -34.79
C ALA A 112 13.62 7.30 -33.80
N THR A 113 12.93 7.94 -32.88
CA THR A 113 12.06 7.30 -31.90
C THR A 113 10.61 7.45 -32.33
N ILE A 114 9.93 6.33 -32.49
CA ILE A 114 8.52 6.25 -32.85
C ILE A 114 7.72 6.08 -31.57
N VAL A 115 6.68 6.88 -31.41
CA VAL A 115 5.72 6.83 -30.30
C VAL A 115 4.33 6.68 -30.87
N PHE A 116 3.61 5.64 -30.49
CA PHE A 116 2.20 5.47 -30.86
C PHE A 116 1.48 4.61 -29.83
N ASN A 117 0.23 4.94 -29.53
CA ASN A 117 -0.67 4.10 -28.73
C ASN A 117 -0.05 3.62 -27.39
N GLY A 118 0.64 4.51 -26.68
CA GLY A 118 1.32 4.20 -25.41
C GLY A 118 2.62 3.42 -25.53
N MET A 119 3.10 3.16 -26.75
CA MET A 119 4.36 2.48 -27.04
C MET A 119 5.39 3.48 -27.58
N ARG A 120 6.66 3.29 -27.24
CA ARG A 120 7.79 4.11 -27.71
C ARG A 120 8.96 3.21 -28.07
N PHE A 121 9.54 3.29 -29.26
CA PHE A 121 10.73 2.50 -29.63
C PHE A 121 11.60 3.26 -30.63
N THR A 122 12.90 3.00 -30.63
CA THR A 122 13.87 3.61 -31.55
C THR A 122 14.14 2.67 -32.71
N VAL A 123 14.05 3.19 -33.94
CA VAL A 123 14.39 2.45 -35.15
C VAL A 123 15.75 2.93 -35.68
N SER A 124 16.61 2.02 -36.12
CA SER A 124 17.96 2.36 -36.60
C SER A 124 18.45 1.38 -37.66
N GLY A 125 19.57 1.69 -38.30
CA GLY A 125 20.18 0.86 -39.34
C GLY A 125 19.64 1.18 -40.74
N ASN A 126 19.80 0.24 -41.67
CA ASN A 126 19.41 0.41 -43.08
C ASN A 126 18.44 -0.70 -43.50
N PRO A 127 17.12 -0.48 -43.44
CA PRO A 127 16.12 -1.48 -43.83
C PRO A 127 16.15 -1.74 -45.33
N ALA A 128 15.86 -2.99 -45.72
CA ALA A 128 15.52 -3.37 -47.08
C ALA A 128 13.98 -3.37 -47.26
N ASP A 129 13.54 -3.29 -48.52
CA ASP A 129 12.11 -3.42 -48.84
C ASP A 129 11.57 -4.79 -48.39
N GLY A 130 10.44 -4.77 -47.69
CA GLY A 130 9.79 -5.97 -47.17
C GLY A 130 10.34 -6.46 -45.83
N ASP A 131 11.34 -5.79 -45.23
CA ASP A 131 11.73 -6.09 -43.86
C ASP A 131 10.55 -5.81 -42.92
N THR A 132 10.22 -6.76 -42.05
CA THR A 132 9.09 -6.63 -41.12
C THR A 132 9.50 -6.87 -39.69
N PHE A 133 8.78 -6.24 -38.78
CA PHE A 133 8.86 -6.53 -37.36
C PHE A 133 7.48 -6.47 -36.73
N THR A 134 7.27 -7.27 -35.71
CA THR A 134 6.01 -7.35 -34.99
C THR A 134 6.15 -6.76 -33.59
N LEU A 135 5.14 -6.01 -33.20
CA LEU A 135 4.94 -5.39 -31.89
C LEU A 135 3.71 -6.01 -31.27
N GLY A 136 3.83 -6.71 -30.15
CA GLY A 136 2.67 -7.34 -29.53
C GLY A 136 2.77 -7.48 -28.02
N PRO A 137 1.66 -7.88 -27.36
CA PRO A 137 1.70 -8.24 -25.96
C PRO A 137 2.71 -9.38 -25.74
N ASN A 138 3.51 -9.28 -24.68
CA ASN A 138 4.43 -10.34 -24.31
C ASN A 138 3.65 -11.53 -23.73
N THR A 139 3.37 -12.54 -24.57
CA THR A 139 2.66 -13.76 -24.16
C THR A 139 3.56 -14.79 -23.49
N SER A 140 4.89 -14.59 -23.52
CA SER A 140 5.89 -15.57 -23.08
C SER A 140 6.35 -15.37 -21.62
N ALA A 141 5.68 -14.49 -20.86
CA ALA A 141 5.81 -14.27 -19.40
C ALA A 141 7.20 -13.88 -18.84
N THR A 142 8.29 -13.99 -19.60
CA THR A 142 9.62 -13.57 -19.14
C THR A 142 9.68 -12.04 -19.08
N GLY A 143 9.81 -11.47 -17.87
CA GLY A 143 9.88 -10.02 -17.66
C GLY A 143 8.54 -9.27 -17.71
N ASP A 144 7.41 -9.97 -17.60
CA ASP A 144 6.09 -9.32 -17.49
C ASP A 144 5.78 -8.86 -16.06
N ASN A 145 5.80 -7.54 -15.85
CA ASN A 145 5.50 -6.90 -14.57
C ASN A 145 4.00 -6.61 -14.38
N ARG A 146 3.11 -7.04 -15.28
CA ARG A 146 1.66 -6.84 -15.14
C ARG A 146 1.10 -7.44 -13.85
N ASN A 147 1.64 -8.57 -13.39
CA ASN A 147 1.27 -9.14 -12.10
C ASN A 147 1.75 -8.27 -10.93
N ALA A 148 2.96 -7.70 -10.99
CA ALA A 148 3.44 -6.77 -9.98
C ALA A 148 2.62 -5.46 -9.94
N LEU A 149 2.22 -4.96 -11.11
CA LEU A 149 1.30 -3.82 -11.23
C LEU A 149 -0.09 -4.15 -10.70
N ALA A 150 -0.63 -5.33 -11.00
CA ALA A 150 -1.91 -5.79 -10.47
C ALA A 150 -1.86 -5.91 -8.94
N VAL A 151 -0.76 -6.43 -8.37
CA VAL A 151 -0.55 -6.47 -6.92
C VAL A 151 -0.42 -5.06 -6.32
N GLY A 152 0.26 -4.14 -6.99
CA GLY A 152 0.28 -2.72 -6.59
C GLY A 152 -1.11 -2.06 -6.64
N ALA A 153 -1.93 -2.40 -7.64
CA ALA A 153 -3.30 -1.91 -7.76
C ALA A 153 -4.24 -2.48 -6.69
N LEU A 154 -3.98 -3.71 -6.20
CA LEU A 154 -4.70 -4.28 -5.05
C LEU A 154 -4.45 -3.48 -3.76
N GLN A 155 -3.26 -2.89 -3.59
CA GLN A 155 -2.97 -2.03 -2.43
C GLN A 155 -3.84 -0.77 -2.40
N LEU A 156 -4.28 -0.29 -3.56
CA LEU A 156 -5.15 0.89 -3.72
C LEU A 156 -6.64 0.52 -3.88
N SER A 157 -6.95 -0.76 -4.11
CA SER A 157 -8.32 -1.21 -4.32
C SER A 157 -9.04 -1.38 -2.99
N ASN A 158 -10.28 -0.89 -2.95
CA ASN A 158 -11.19 -1.14 -1.84
C ASN A 158 -11.67 -2.59 -1.90
N VAL A 159 -10.96 -3.51 -1.27
CA VAL A 159 -11.30 -4.95 -1.26
C VAL A 159 -11.88 -5.42 0.07
N MET A 160 -11.96 -4.55 1.07
CA MET A 160 -12.49 -4.84 2.40
C MET A 160 -13.78 -4.06 2.67
N GLY A 161 -14.66 -4.62 3.50
CA GLY A 161 -15.95 -4.00 3.86
C GLY A 161 -16.87 -3.78 2.66
N ASP A 162 -17.20 -4.86 1.94
CA ASP A 162 -18.06 -4.84 0.74
C ASP A 162 -17.61 -3.87 -0.37
N GLY A 163 -16.30 -3.65 -0.47
CA GLY A 163 -15.72 -2.81 -1.53
C GLY A 163 -15.60 -1.33 -1.19
N THR A 164 -15.72 -0.96 0.09
CA THR A 164 -15.70 0.45 0.54
C THR A 164 -14.41 0.87 1.22
N ALA A 165 -13.54 -0.07 1.60
CA ALA A 165 -12.32 0.23 2.35
C ALA A 165 -11.08 -0.49 1.80
N THR A 166 -9.93 0.20 1.87
CA THR A 166 -8.60 -0.40 1.64
C THR A 166 -8.11 -1.13 2.89
N TYR A 167 -7.04 -1.92 2.76
CA TYR A 167 -6.42 -2.62 3.90
C TYR A 167 -5.96 -1.67 5.01
N GLN A 168 -5.43 -0.50 4.64
CA GLN A 168 -4.95 0.52 5.57
C GLN A 168 -6.12 1.11 6.38
N SER A 169 -7.26 1.36 5.72
CA SER A 169 -8.48 1.84 6.36
C SER A 169 -9.05 0.81 7.34
N ALA A 170 -9.07 -0.48 6.96
CA ALA A 170 -9.52 -1.57 7.82
C ALA A 170 -8.60 -1.75 9.06
N TYR A 171 -7.28 -1.70 8.86
CA TYR A 171 -6.31 -1.77 9.96
C TYR A 171 -6.46 -0.59 10.93
N ALA A 172 -6.62 0.64 10.42
CA ALA A 172 -6.86 1.82 11.25
C ALA A 172 -8.14 1.70 12.09
N ALA A 173 -9.21 1.12 11.53
CA ALA A 173 -10.46 0.89 12.24
C ALA A 173 -10.30 -0.14 13.38
N ILE A 174 -9.54 -1.22 13.17
CA ILE A 174 -9.24 -2.22 14.21
C ILE A 174 -8.44 -1.58 15.35
N VAL A 175 -7.38 -0.83 15.02
CA VAL A 175 -6.56 -0.13 16.02
C VAL A 175 -7.39 0.87 16.82
N SER A 176 -8.27 1.62 16.16
CA SER A 176 -9.20 2.55 16.83
C SER A 176 -10.15 1.80 17.79
N THR A 177 -10.70 0.67 17.36
CA THR A 177 -11.59 -0.17 18.19
C THR A 177 -10.87 -0.70 19.42
N ILE A 178 -9.65 -1.24 19.26
CA ILE A 178 -8.83 -1.72 20.37
C ILE A 178 -8.47 -0.56 21.33
N GLY A 179 -8.11 0.60 20.80
CA GLY A 179 -7.80 1.79 21.61
C GLY A 179 -9.00 2.27 22.44
N ASN A 180 -10.20 2.26 21.84
CA ASN A 180 -11.44 2.59 22.55
C ASN A 180 -11.75 1.56 23.64
N LYS A 181 -11.61 0.26 23.34
CA LYS A 181 -11.83 -0.82 24.33
C LYS A 181 -10.84 -0.75 25.49
N ALA A 182 -9.57 -0.44 25.21
CA ALA A 182 -8.55 -0.27 26.24
C ALA A 182 -8.88 0.90 27.18
N ARG A 183 -9.37 2.02 26.63
CA ARG A 183 -9.82 3.17 27.43
C ARG A 183 -11.04 2.82 28.29
N GLU A 184 -12.01 2.10 27.74
CA GLU A 184 -13.19 1.61 28.48
C GLU A 184 -12.78 0.74 29.68
N ILE A 185 -11.85 -0.20 29.46
CA ILE A 185 -11.32 -1.08 30.51
C ILE A 185 -10.58 -0.27 31.58
N ALA A 186 -9.75 0.70 31.19
CA ALA A 186 -9.01 1.54 32.14
C ALA A 186 -9.96 2.35 33.05
N VAL A 187 -11.01 2.95 32.48
CA VAL A 187 -12.03 3.68 33.26
C VAL A 187 -12.76 2.74 34.22
N THR A 188 -13.10 1.53 33.76
CA THR A 188 -13.76 0.51 34.58
C THR A 188 -12.86 0.05 35.72
N LEU A 189 -11.57 -0.15 35.47
CA LEU A 189 -10.58 -0.50 36.49
C LEU A 189 -10.50 0.56 37.57
N THR A 190 -10.35 1.84 37.20
CA THR A 190 -10.32 2.95 38.16
C THR A 190 -11.60 3.03 38.99
N ALA A 191 -12.77 2.78 38.38
CA ALA A 191 -14.03 2.71 39.12
C ALA A 191 -14.03 1.57 40.14
N GLN A 192 -13.53 0.38 39.77
CA GLN A 192 -13.42 -0.77 40.67
C GLN A 192 -12.43 -0.52 41.81
N GLU A 193 -11.27 0.08 41.54
CA GLU A 193 -10.29 0.46 42.57
C GLU A 193 -10.89 1.44 43.60
N ASN A 194 -11.68 2.41 43.12
CA ASN A 194 -12.40 3.34 43.99
C ASN A 194 -13.44 2.61 44.85
N LEU A 195 -14.18 1.65 44.28
CA LEU A 195 -15.13 0.83 45.05
C LEU A 195 -14.43 -0.03 46.10
N VAL A 196 -13.30 -0.66 45.76
CA VAL A 196 -12.49 -1.42 46.72
C VAL A 196 -12.00 -0.52 47.85
N THR A 197 -11.51 0.67 47.52
CA THR A 197 -11.06 1.65 48.52
C THR A 197 -12.20 2.09 49.45
N GLN A 198 -13.40 2.33 48.90
CA GLN A 198 -14.58 2.68 49.70
C GLN A 198 -15.03 1.53 50.60
N ALA A 199 -15.03 0.30 50.08
CA ALA A 199 -15.35 -0.90 50.85
C ALA A 199 -14.35 -1.10 52.00
N GLN A 200 -13.05 -0.92 51.74
CA GLN A 200 -12.02 -0.99 52.78
C GLN A 200 -12.25 0.06 53.87
N LYS A 201 -12.52 1.32 53.48
CA LYS A 201 -12.84 2.38 54.46
C LYS A 201 -14.10 2.07 55.27
N ALA A 202 -15.10 1.46 54.68
CA ALA A 202 -16.31 1.04 55.39
C ALA A 202 -16.01 -0.09 56.39
N ILE A 203 -15.16 -1.05 56.01
CA ILE A 203 -14.67 -2.10 56.92
C ILE A 203 -13.86 -1.46 58.05
N ASP A 204 -12.93 -0.57 57.75
CA ASP A 204 -12.10 0.12 58.74
C ASP A 204 -12.95 1.00 59.67
N SER A 205 -14.02 1.59 59.18
CA SER A 205 -14.96 2.38 60.01
C SER A 205 -15.84 1.51 60.89
N ALA A 206 -16.18 0.29 60.47
CA ALA A 206 -17.01 -0.64 61.24
C ALA A 206 -16.19 -1.50 62.22
N SER A 207 -14.95 -1.84 61.83
CA SER A 207 -13.98 -2.61 62.61
C SER A 207 -12.98 -1.72 63.36
N GLY A 208 -13.04 -0.41 63.15
CA GLY A 208 -12.26 0.59 63.85
C GLY A 208 -12.70 0.62 65.30
N VAL A 209 -12.04 -0.19 66.12
CA VAL A 209 -12.12 -0.15 67.57
C VAL A 209 -11.93 1.30 67.99
N ASN A 210 -12.96 1.85 68.64
CA ASN A 210 -12.98 3.24 69.06
C ASN A 210 -12.07 3.34 70.29
N LEU A 211 -10.75 3.47 70.06
CA LEU A 211 -9.73 3.52 71.11
C LEU A 211 -10.02 4.61 72.14
N ASP A 212 -10.72 5.67 71.76
CA ASP A 212 -11.21 6.72 72.66
C ASP A 212 -12.34 6.23 73.57
N GLU A 213 -13.24 5.38 73.05
CA GLU A 213 -14.32 4.75 73.81
C GLU A 213 -13.78 3.64 74.72
N GLU A 214 -12.81 2.85 74.25
CA GLU A 214 -12.14 1.85 75.06
C GLU A 214 -11.25 2.51 76.14
N ALA A 215 -10.55 3.61 75.84
CA ALA A 215 -9.81 4.40 76.83
C ALA A 215 -10.73 5.10 77.84
N ALA A 216 -11.86 5.66 77.42
CA ALA A 216 -12.87 6.22 78.33
C ALA A 216 -13.43 5.14 79.25
N ASN A 217 -13.72 3.94 78.73
CA ASN A 217 -14.12 2.79 79.53
C ASN A 217 -13.01 2.34 80.50
N LEU A 218 -11.74 2.35 80.07
CA LEU A 218 -10.60 2.01 80.90
C LEU A 218 -10.41 3.00 82.05
N ILE A 219 -10.49 4.31 81.79
CA ILE A 219 -10.48 5.36 82.82
C ILE A 219 -11.66 5.19 83.77
N ARG A 220 -12.86 4.89 83.25
CA ARG A 220 -14.06 4.65 84.07
C ARG A 220 -13.86 3.45 85.00
N TYR A 221 -13.27 2.36 84.52
CA TYR A 221 -12.94 1.20 85.34
C TYR A 221 -11.86 1.51 86.39
N GLN A 222 -10.84 2.28 86.04
CA GLN A 222 -9.83 2.73 87.01
C GLN A 222 -10.43 3.59 88.12
N GLN A 223 -11.31 4.54 87.77
CA GLN A 223 -12.00 5.38 88.75
C GLN A 223 -12.95 4.56 89.65
N ALA A 224 -13.71 3.62 89.07
CA ALA A 224 -14.58 2.72 89.84
C ALA A 224 -13.78 1.81 90.79
N TYR A 225 -12.62 1.32 90.36
CA TYR A 225 -11.72 0.52 91.20
C TYR A 225 -11.14 1.34 92.35
N GLN A 226 -10.65 2.56 92.08
CA GLN A 226 -10.16 3.46 93.14
C GLN A 226 -11.26 3.84 94.13
N ALA A 227 -12.49 4.08 93.67
CA ALA A 227 -13.64 4.34 94.53
C ALA A 227 -13.95 3.12 95.41
N SER A 228 -13.95 1.91 94.83
CA SER A 228 -14.17 0.66 95.56
C SER A 228 -13.09 0.42 96.61
N ALA A 229 -11.82 0.68 96.29
CA ALA A 229 -10.71 0.58 97.24
C ALA A 229 -10.84 1.57 98.41
N LYS A 230 -11.29 2.81 98.15
CA LYS A 230 -11.58 3.78 99.21
C LYS A 230 -12.75 3.36 100.09
N ILE A 231 -13.80 2.76 99.50
CA ILE A 231 -14.93 2.23 100.26
C ILE A 231 -14.46 1.08 101.17
N LEU A 232 -13.59 0.20 100.69
CA LEU A 232 -13.01 -0.88 101.49
C LEU A 232 -12.12 -0.35 102.62
N ASP A 233 -11.26 0.64 102.36
CA ASP A 233 -10.42 1.30 103.38
C ASP A 233 -11.28 1.97 104.46
N MET A 234 -12.33 2.68 104.06
CA MET A 234 -13.29 3.29 104.98
C MET A 234 -14.05 2.23 105.80
N SER A 235 -14.44 1.12 105.16
CA SER A 235 -15.12 0.00 105.83
C SER A 235 -14.21 -0.68 106.85
N GLY A 236 -12.92 -0.85 106.54
CA GLY A 236 -11.92 -1.34 107.48
C GLY A 236 -11.76 -0.42 108.69
N LYS A 237 -11.65 0.90 108.46
CA LYS A 237 -11.59 1.90 109.54
C LYS A 237 -12.84 1.91 110.41
N LEU A 238 -14.03 1.75 109.83
CA LEU A 238 -15.27 1.64 110.59
C LEU A 238 -15.30 0.34 111.41
N PHE A 239 -14.81 -0.76 110.86
CA PHE A 239 -14.70 -2.04 111.56
C PHE A 239 -13.73 -1.95 112.75
N ASP A 240 -12.55 -1.34 112.55
CA ASP A 240 -11.57 -1.11 113.61
C ASP A 240 -12.13 -0.18 114.70
N LEU A 241 -12.86 0.88 114.32
CA LEU A 241 -13.53 1.78 115.25
C LEU A 241 -14.56 1.04 116.12
N ILE A 242 -15.43 0.23 115.50
CA ILE A 242 -16.42 -0.59 116.23
C ILE A 242 -15.73 -1.57 117.17
N THR A 243 -14.64 -2.19 116.75
CA THR A 243 -13.88 -3.14 117.57
C THR A 243 -13.18 -2.44 118.74
N SER A 244 -12.64 -1.24 118.52
CA SER A 244 -11.95 -0.44 119.55
C SER A 244 -12.87 0.18 120.61
N LEU A 245 -14.15 0.43 120.26
CA LEU A 245 -15.18 0.88 121.20
C LEU A 245 -15.79 -0.28 122.01
N GLY A 246 -15.53 -1.52 121.61
CA GLY A 246 -16.03 -2.75 122.23
C GLY A 246 -15.07 -3.42 123.21
N SER A 247 -13.90 -2.82 123.47
CA SER A 247 -12.91 -3.23 124.49
C SER A 247 -12.78 -2.17 125.57
#